data_AF-A0A1J5I190-F1
#
_entry.id   AF-A0A1J5I190-F1
#
_cell.length_a   1.000
_cell.length_b   1.000
_cell.length_c   1.000
_cell.angle_alpha   90.00
_cell.angle_beta   90.00
_cell.angle_gamma   90.00
#
_symmetry.space_group_name_H-M   'P 1'
#
loop_
_entity.id
_entity.type
_entity.pdbx_description
1 polymer ?
#
loop_
_entity_poly.entity_id
_entity_poly.type
_entity_poly.pdbx_seq_one_letter_code
_entity_poly.pdbx_strand_id
1 'polypeptide(L)'
;MEMESRLLPILREGVEVVKMIFFRRLRNRLADQYPTAPAGVVNKLAGAVINEVFGTPNDQEPFASFARAQRDRILEILDGLAAEFTEMKGPLTDALRISFLCDHQEGHGDSQILKRADQLGILIIDRDIPMPAKFLTLVRQLGEAHDLILAPATEPTEARHTSTRLN
;
A
#
# COMPACT_ATOMS: atom_id res chain seq x y z
N MET A 1 23.77 8.00 -14.42
CA MET A 1 22.40 7.67 -13.97
C MET A 1 22.42 6.32 -13.25
N GLU A 2 23.01 6.23 -12.06
CA GLU A 2 22.95 5.01 -11.21
C GLU A 2 22.07 5.23 -9.95
N MET A 3 21.84 6.48 -9.56
CA MET A 3 20.97 6.80 -8.41
C MET A 3 19.49 6.60 -8.71
N GLU A 4 19.02 6.88 -9.93
CA GLU A 4 17.62 6.63 -10.34
C GLU A 4 17.29 5.14 -10.38
N SER A 5 18.23 4.27 -10.77
CA SER A 5 17.96 2.83 -10.87
C SER A 5 17.82 2.14 -9.51
N ARG A 6 18.46 2.66 -8.45
CA ARG A 6 18.31 2.13 -7.08
C ARG A 6 17.06 2.67 -6.38
N LEU A 7 16.57 3.85 -6.76
CA LEU A 7 15.43 4.49 -6.12
C LEU A 7 14.10 3.83 -6.52
N LEU A 8 13.96 3.42 -7.79
CA LEU A 8 12.76 2.77 -8.32
C LEU A 8 12.33 1.53 -7.50
N PRO A 9 13.21 0.54 -7.26
CA PRO A 9 12.87 -0.62 -6.42
C PRO A 9 12.41 -0.23 -5.00
N ILE A 10 13.08 0.75 -4.37
CA ILE A 10 12.75 1.22 -3.01
C ILE A 10 11.36 1.85 -2.98
N LEU A 11 11.01 2.63 -4.00
CA LEU A 11 9.67 3.22 -4.12
C LEU A 11 8.60 2.16 -4.33
N ARG A 12 8.87 1.14 -5.15
CA ARG A 12 7.96 0.01 -5.35
C ARG A 12 7.74 -0.79 -4.06
N GLU A 13 8.80 -1.06 -3.29
CA GLU A 13 8.67 -1.66 -1.96
C GLU A 13 7.78 -0.81 -1.04
N GLY A 14 7.93 0.52 -1.09
CA GLY A 14 7.05 1.42 -0.34
C GLY A 14 5.58 1.31 -0.76
N VAL A 15 5.29 1.17 -2.05
CA VAL A 15 3.94 0.89 -2.56
C VAL A 15 3.40 -0.44 -2.02
N GLU A 16 4.22 -1.49 -2.00
CA GLU A 16 3.82 -2.80 -1.48
C GLU A 16 3.52 -2.77 0.03
N VAL A 17 4.24 -1.97 0.82
CA VAL A 17 3.92 -1.77 2.24
C VAL A 17 2.53 -1.13 2.40
N VAL A 18 2.20 -0.10 1.60
CA VAL A 18 0.87 0.52 1.64
C VAL A 18 -0.21 -0.49 1.24
N LYS A 19 0.01 -1.30 0.19
CA LYS A 19 -0.90 -2.38 -0.22
C LYS A 19 -1.12 -3.39 0.92
N MET A 20 -0.06 -3.82 1.60
CA MET A 20 -0.14 -4.77 2.71
C MET A 20 -0.94 -4.23 3.89
N ILE A 21 -0.76 -2.95 4.23
CA ILE A 21 -1.51 -2.28 5.30
C ILE A 21 -2.98 -2.20 4.92
N PHE A 22 -3.26 -1.77 3.70
CA PHE A 22 -4.63 -1.71 3.19
C PHE A 22 -5.29 -3.09 3.16
N PHE A 23 -4.57 -4.13 2.71
CA PHE A 23 -5.03 -5.52 2.76
C PHE A 23 -5.44 -5.95 4.15
N ARG A 24 -4.60 -5.70 5.16
CA ARG A 24 -4.90 -6.10 6.53
C ARG A 24 -6.19 -5.43 7.02
N ARG A 25 -6.36 -4.12 6.79
CA ARG A 25 -7.56 -3.37 7.20
C ARG A 25 -8.81 -3.88 6.47
N LEU A 26 -8.73 -4.01 5.14
CA LEU A 26 -9.83 -4.50 4.32
C LEU A 26 -10.22 -5.92 4.69
N ARG A 27 -9.26 -6.84 4.84
CA ARG A 27 -9.52 -8.22 5.23
C ARG A 27 -10.23 -8.29 6.58
N ASN A 28 -9.81 -7.51 7.58
CA ASN A 28 -10.44 -7.52 8.88
C ASN A 28 -11.89 -7.01 8.78
N ARG A 29 -12.11 -5.90 8.08
CA ARG A 29 -13.45 -5.35 7.81
C ARG A 29 -14.36 -6.35 7.09
N LEU A 30 -13.84 -7.07 6.10
CA LEU A 30 -14.58 -8.09 5.37
C LEU A 30 -14.85 -9.34 6.22
N ALA A 31 -13.95 -9.71 7.13
CA ALA A 31 -14.19 -10.79 8.07
C ALA A 31 -15.36 -10.46 9.02
N ASP A 32 -15.46 -9.20 9.45
CA ASP A 32 -16.59 -8.72 10.27
C ASP A 32 -17.89 -8.64 9.46
N GLN A 33 -17.81 -8.25 8.18
CA GLN A 33 -18.97 -8.17 7.29
C GLN A 33 -19.50 -9.56 6.89
N TYR A 34 -18.61 -10.54 6.75
CA TYR A 34 -18.92 -11.90 6.31
C TYR A 34 -18.45 -12.94 7.34
N PRO A 35 -19.01 -12.96 8.56
CA PRO A 35 -18.51 -13.78 9.67
C PRO A 35 -18.62 -15.29 9.42
N THR A 36 -19.50 -15.71 8.50
CA THR A 36 -19.66 -17.13 8.12
C THR A 36 -18.85 -17.53 6.90
N ALA A 37 -18.19 -16.59 6.22
CA ALA A 37 -17.37 -16.90 5.06
C ALA A 37 -16.04 -17.55 5.49
N PRO A 38 -15.53 -18.55 4.75
CA PRO A 38 -14.21 -19.10 5.01
C PRO A 38 -13.13 -18.03 4.88
N ALA A 39 -12.13 -18.04 5.77
CA ALA A 39 -11.03 -17.07 5.77
C ALA A 39 -10.31 -16.99 4.40
N GLY A 40 -10.20 -18.11 3.69
CA GLY A 40 -9.63 -18.15 2.33
C GLY A 40 -10.43 -17.35 1.31
N VAL A 41 -11.76 -17.29 1.43
CA VAL A 41 -12.63 -16.47 0.56
C VAL A 41 -12.44 -15.00 0.88
N VAL A 42 -12.43 -14.63 2.16
CA VAL A 42 -12.19 -13.25 2.62
C VAL A 42 -10.83 -12.74 2.14
N ASN A 43 -9.78 -13.56 2.24
CA ASN A 43 -8.45 -13.21 1.76
C ASN A 43 -8.41 -12.99 0.24
N LYS A 44 -9.04 -13.87 -0.54
CA LYS A 44 -9.11 -13.73 -2.00
C LYS A 44 -9.90 -12.50 -2.40
N LEU A 45 -10.98 -12.20 -1.70
CA LEU A 45 -11.82 -11.01 -1.94
C LEU A 45 -11.05 -9.72 -1.67
N ALA A 46 -10.37 -9.64 -0.51
CA ALA A 46 -9.50 -8.51 -0.18
C ALA A 46 -8.39 -8.33 -1.23
N GLY A 47 -7.74 -9.42 -1.64
CA GLY A 47 -6.70 -9.37 -2.67
C GLY A 47 -7.22 -8.90 -4.03
N ALA A 48 -8.39 -9.39 -4.45
CA ALA A 48 -9.03 -8.97 -5.69
C ALA A 48 -9.37 -7.47 -5.68
N VAL A 49 -9.88 -6.94 -4.57
CA VAL A 49 -10.17 -5.50 -4.43
C VAL A 49 -8.89 -4.66 -4.54
N ILE A 50 -7.78 -5.08 -3.92
CA ILE A 50 -6.49 -4.37 -4.05
C ILE A 50 -6.01 -4.36 -5.49
N ASN A 51 -6.09 -5.50 -6.16
CA ASN A 51 -5.71 -5.62 -7.55
C ASN A 51 -6.53 -4.67 -8.44
N GLU A 52 -7.82 -4.50 -8.17
CA GLU A 52 -8.66 -3.54 -8.89
C GLU A 52 -8.29 -2.08 -8.59
N VAL A 53 -7.90 -1.75 -7.35
CA VAL A 53 -7.45 -0.40 -6.96
C VAL A 53 -6.13 -0.04 -7.66
N PHE A 54 -5.19 -0.98 -7.74
CA PHE A 54 -3.87 -0.75 -8.33
C PHE A 54 -3.76 -1.13 -9.81
N GLY A 55 -4.85 -1.59 -10.43
CA GLY A 55 -4.86 -1.98 -11.85
C GLY A 55 -3.99 -3.20 -12.17
N THR A 56 -3.81 -4.11 -11.21
CA THR A 56 -2.99 -5.33 -11.35
C THR A 56 -3.84 -6.59 -11.20
N PRO A 57 -4.82 -6.84 -12.09
CA PRO A 57 -5.65 -8.04 -12.03
C PRO A 57 -4.77 -9.30 -12.11
N ASN A 58 -5.15 -10.34 -11.35
CA ASN A 58 -4.46 -11.62 -11.39
C ASN A 58 -5.18 -12.58 -12.33
N ASP A 59 -4.62 -12.76 -13.53
CA ASP A 59 -5.17 -13.63 -14.58
C ASP A 59 -4.87 -15.12 -14.39
N GLN A 60 -4.14 -15.47 -13.33
CA GLN A 60 -3.83 -16.87 -13.01
C GLN A 60 -4.99 -17.55 -12.28
N GLU A 61 -5.28 -18.79 -12.64
CA GLU A 61 -6.23 -19.62 -11.88
C GLU A 61 -5.61 -20.08 -10.55
N PRO A 62 -6.39 -20.17 -9.45
CA PRO A 62 -7.84 -20.01 -9.39
C PRO A 62 -8.32 -18.56 -9.11
N PHE A 63 -7.45 -17.55 -9.21
CA PHE A 63 -7.79 -16.16 -8.86
C PHE A 63 -8.64 -15.48 -9.93
N ALA A 64 -8.36 -15.75 -11.21
CA ALA A 64 -9.14 -15.20 -12.31
C ALA A 64 -10.61 -15.65 -12.27
N SER A 65 -10.87 -16.96 -12.15
CA SER A 65 -12.26 -17.47 -12.00
C SER A 65 -12.94 -16.93 -10.74
N PHE A 66 -12.21 -16.81 -9.62
CA PHE A 66 -12.75 -16.24 -8.40
C PHE A 66 -13.17 -14.77 -8.58
N ALA A 67 -12.31 -13.93 -9.16
CA ALA A 67 -12.59 -12.51 -9.38
C ALA A 67 -13.80 -12.32 -10.31
N ARG A 68 -13.91 -13.12 -11.38
CA ARG A 68 -15.09 -13.12 -12.26
C ARG A 68 -16.37 -13.51 -11.50
N ALA A 69 -16.31 -14.57 -10.70
CA ALA A 69 -17.46 -15.06 -9.94
C ALA A 69 -17.90 -14.12 -8.81
N GLN A 70 -17.00 -13.27 -8.30
CA GLN A 70 -17.27 -12.31 -7.23
C GLN A 70 -17.37 -10.86 -7.72
N ARG A 71 -17.49 -10.64 -9.04
CA ARG A 71 -17.35 -9.32 -9.67
C ARG A 71 -18.26 -8.25 -9.06
N ASP A 72 -19.52 -8.59 -8.84
CA ASP A 72 -20.51 -7.66 -8.29
C ASP A 72 -20.17 -7.26 -6.84
N ARG A 73 -19.74 -8.22 -6.02
CA ARG A 73 -19.30 -7.95 -4.64
C ARG A 73 -18.04 -7.10 -4.60
N ILE A 74 -17.10 -7.35 -5.53
CA ILE A 74 -15.89 -6.54 -5.66
C ILE A 74 -16.29 -5.09 -6.01
N LEU A 75 -17.24 -4.89 -6.94
CA LEU A 75 -17.74 -3.55 -7.28
C LEU A 75 -18.41 -2.86 -6.10
N GLU A 76 -19.25 -3.57 -5.36
CA GLU A 76 -19.93 -3.04 -4.17
C GLU A 76 -18.92 -2.58 -3.11
N ILE A 77 -17.88 -3.39 -2.84
CA ILE A 77 -16.82 -3.02 -1.90
C ILE A 77 -16.04 -1.79 -2.39
N LEU A 78 -15.74 -1.74 -3.69
CA LEU A 78 -15.01 -0.61 -4.29
C LEU A 78 -15.79 0.70 -4.18
N ASP A 79 -17.12 0.68 -4.32
CA ASP A 79 -17.98 1.86 -4.23
C ASP A 79 -17.97 2.50 -2.82
N GLY A 80 -17.94 1.66 -1.77
CA GLY A 80 -17.86 2.11 -0.38
C GLY A 80 -16.45 2.47 0.10
N LEU A 81 -15.41 2.13 -0.66
CA LEU A 81 -14.02 2.09 -0.18
C LEU A 81 -13.53 3.46 0.33
N ALA A 82 -13.78 4.53 -0.43
CA ALA A 82 -13.33 5.86 -0.06
C ALA A 82 -14.03 6.42 1.20
N ALA A 83 -15.27 6.00 1.45
CA ALA A 83 -16.03 6.41 2.62
C ALA A 83 -15.67 5.58 3.85
N GLU A 84 -15.40 4.28 3.69
CA GLU A 84 -15.05 3.39 4.80
C GLU A 84 -13.60 3.55 5.28
N PHE A 85 -12.66 3.85 4.38
CA PHE A 85 -11.22 3.93 4.69
C PHE A 85 -10.68 5.35 4.48
N THR A 86 -11.35 6.35 5.07
CA THR A 86 -10.99 7.77 4.92
C THR A 86 -9.53 8.07 5.27
N GLU A 87 -9.00 7.42 6.30
CA GLU A 87 -7.61 7.53 6.78
C GLU A 87 -6.60 6.96 5.78
N MET A 88 -7.03 6.04 4.91
CA MET A 88 -6.18 5.45 3.88
C MET A 88 -6.19 6.23 2.57
N LYS A 89 -7.09 7.21 2.37
CA LYS A 89 -7.15 7.98 1.11
C LYS A 89 -5.84 8.67 0.76
N GLY A 90 -5.21 9.32 1.75
CA GLY A 90 -3.91 9.97 1.58
C GLY A 90 -2.81 8.97 1.18
N PRO A 91 -2.55 7.94 1.99
CA PRO A 91 -1.59 6.88 1.64
C PRO A 91 -1.84 6.19 0.30
N LEU A 92 -3.10 5.87 -0.03
CA LEU A 92 -3.46 5.24 -1.29
C LEU A 92 -3.24 6.19 -2.48
N THR A 93 -3.61 7.47 -2.35
CA THR A 93 -3.32 8.50 -3.36
C THR A 93 -1.82 8.57 -3.65
N ASP A 94 -0.99 8.64 -2.62
CA ASP A 94 0.45 8.74 -2.78
C ASP A 94 1.03 7.47 -3.40
N ALA A 95 0.60 6.29 -2.93
CA ALA A 95 1.06 5.01 -3.47
C ALA A 95 0.68 4.82 -4.95
N LEU A 96 -0.54 5.19 -5.35
CA LEU A 96 -0.99 5.10 -6.75
C LEU A 96 -0.20 6.05 -7.65
N ARG A 97 0.08 7.27 -7.18
CA ARG A 97 0.89 8.24 -7.93
C ARG A 97 2.34 7.80 -8.06
N ILE A 98 2.94 7.27 -7.00
CA ILE A 98 4.28 6.70 -7.06
C ILE A 98 4.33 5.49 -7.98
N SER A 99 3.35 4.57 -7.90
CA SER A 99 3.25 3.43 -8.81
C SER A 99 3.22 3.90 -10.26
N PHE A 100 2.34 4.85 -10.59
CA PHE A 100 2.25 5.44 -11.92
C PHE A 100 3.57 6.07 -12.38
N LEU A 101 4.27 6.82 -11.51
CA LEU A 101 5.57 7.42 -11.83
C LEU A 101 6.64 6.34 -12.10
N CYS A 102 6.68 5.28 -11.29
CA CYS A 102 7.59 4.16 -11.50
C CYS A 102 7.30 3.46 -12.83
N ASP A 103 6.02 3.16 -13.11
CA ASP A 103 5.61 2.51 -14.36
C ASP A 103 5.91 3.41 -15.57
N HIS A 104 5.72 4.73 -15.46
CA HIS A 104 6.06 5.68 -16.52
C HIS A 104 7.57 5.72 -16.81
N GLN A 105 8.42 5.70 -15.78
CA GLN A 105 9.88 5.67 -15.95
C GLN A 105 10.37 4.37 -16.63
N GLU A 106 9.66 3.26 -16.44
CA GLU A 106 9.97 1.98 -17.07
C GLU A 106 9.31 1.80 -18.46
N GLY A 107 8.53 2.79 -18.93
CA GLY A 107 7.85 2.75 -20.23
C GLY A 107 6.50 2.01 -20.23
N HIS A 108 5.93 1.75 -19.05
CA HIS A 108 4.67 1.03 -18.83
C HIS A 108 3.54 1.90 -18.27
N GLY A 109 3.74 3.21 -18.13
CA GLY A 109 2.79 4.10 -17.45
C GLY A 109 1.42 4.15 -18.10
N ASP A 110 0.41 3.58 -17.45
CA ASP A 110 -1.00 3.68 -17.84
C ASP A 110 -1.77 4.66 -16.93
N SER A 111 -2.21 5.77 -17.53
CA SER A 111 -3.02 6.78 -16.84
C SER A 111 -4.40 6.27 -16.37
N GLN A 112 -4.86 5.11 -16.84
CA GLN A 112 -6.15 4.53 -16.46
C GLN A 112 -6.24 4.21 -14.97
N ILE A 113 -5.12 3.84 -14.33
CA ILE A 113 -5.09 3.54 -12.89
C ILE A 113 -5.51 4.77 -12.07
N LEU A 114 -4.95 5.94 -12.37
CA LEU A 114 -5.28 7.18 -11.65
C LEU A 114 -6.70 7.65 -11.96
N LYS A 115 -7.16 7.54 -13.22
CA LYS A 115 -8.55 7.86 -13.59
C LYS A 115 -9.56 7.00 -12.84
N ARG A 116 -9.27 5.70 -12.70
CA ARG A 116 -10.12 4.79 -11.97
C ARG A 116 -10.12 5.10 -10.47
N ALA A 117 -8.96 5.39 -9.89
CA ALA A 117 -8.87 5.77 -8.48
C ALA A 117 -9.64 7.06 -8.17
N ASP A 118 -9.69 8.00 -9.11
CA ASP A 118 -10.53 9.20 -9.03
C ASP A 118 -12.03 8.85 -9.07
N GLN A 119 -12.45 8.00 -10.01
CA GLN A 119 -13.84 7.51 -10.09
C GLN A 119 -14.30 6.80 -8.81
N LEU A 120 -13.39 6.09 -8.13
CA LEU A 120 -13.63 5.42 -6.85
C LEU A 120 -13.57 6.38 -5.64
N GLY A 121 -13.29 7.68 -5.86
CA GLY A 121 -13.14 8.67 -4.80
C GLY A 121 -11.91 8.48 -3.91
N ILE A 122 -10.97 7.60 -4.30
CA ILE A 122 -9.72 7.31 -3.57
C ILE A 122 -8.71 8.42 -3.79
N LEU A 123 -8.60 8.91 -5.03
CA LEU A 123 -7.61 9.91 -5.43
C LEU A 123 -7.98 11.30 -4.87
N ILE A 124 -7.06 11.93 -4.16
CA ILE A 124 -7.20 13.32 -3.72
C ILE A 124 -6.57 14.22 -4.78
N ILE A 125 -7.40 14.86 -5.61
CA ILE A 125 -6.95 15.66 -6.77
C ILE A 125 -6.03 16.82 -6.35
N ASP A 126 -6.47 17.63 -5.38
CA ASP A 126 -5.74 18.82 -4.91
C ASP A 126 -4.51 18.52 -4.04
N ARG A 127 -4.15 17.24 -3.88
CA ARG A 127 -2.92 16.84 -3.19
C ARG A 127 -1.74 17.03 -4.13
N ASP A 128 -0.61 17.50 -3.63
CA ASP A 128 0.64 17.55 -4.40
C ASP A 128 1.14 16.15 -4.79
N ILE A 129 1.92 16.07 -5.86
CA ILE A 129 2.63 14.82 -6.21
C ILE A 129 3.67 14.53 -5.12
N PRO A 130 3.68 13.34 -4.51
CA PRO A 130 4.58 13.05 -3.40
C PRO A 130 6.03 12.99 -3.90
N MET A 131 6.91 13.77 -3.26
CA MET A 131 8.35 13.61 -3.43
C MET A 131 8.80 12.25 -2.87
N PRO A 132 9.76 11.54 -3.50
CA PRO A 132 10.23 10.23 -3.05
C PRO A 132 10.54 10.14 -1.54
N ALA A 133 11.28 11.11 -1.00
CA ALA A 133 11.63 11.13 0.42
C ALA A 133 10.40 11.31 1.35
N LYS A 134 9.42 12.13 0.94
CA LYS A 134 8.18 12.33 1.70
C LYS A 134 7.35 11.05 1.69
N PHE A 135 7.25 10.38 0.55
CA PHE A 135 6.56 9.10 0.44
C PHE A 135 7.20 8.03 1.33
N LEU A 136 8.53 7.86 1.29
CA LEU A 136 9.20 6.87 2.13
C LEU A 136 9.07 7.17 3.62
N THR A 137 9.04 8.44 4.00
CA THR A 137 8.75 8.85 5.39
C THR A 137 7.34 8.44 5.81
N LEU A 138 6.35 8.70 4.94
CA LEU A 138 4.96 8.28 5.16
C LEU A 138 4.86 6.75 5.31
N VAL A 139 5.48 6.00 4.38
CA VAL A 139 5.49 4.52 4.41
C VAL A 139 6.08 4.01 5.71
N ARG A 140 7.20 4.58 6.16
CA ARG A 140 7.83 4.20 7.42
C ARG A 140 6.92 4.45 8.61
N GLN A 141 6.35 5.64 8.72
CA GLN A 141 5.41 5.99 9.80
C GLN A 141 4.17 5.07 9.80
N LEU A 142 3.65 4.77 8.62
CA LEU A 142 2.49 3.88 8.46
C LEU A 142 2.86 2.44 8.82
N GLY A 143 4.04 1.96 8.42
CA GLY A 143 4.55 0.63 8.76
C GLY A 143 4.81 0.47 10.26
N GLU A 144 5.38 1.48 10.92
CA GLU A 144 5.58 1.51 12.38
C GLU A 144 4.24 1.49 13.12
N ALA A 145 3.26 2.29 12.70
CA ALA A 145 1.92 2.33 13.30
C ALA A 145 1.12 1.01 13.15
N HIS A 146 1.57 0.11 12.27
CA HIS A 146 0.93 -1.17 11.98
C HIS A 146 1.81 -2.39 12.29
N ASP A 147 2.92 -2.20 13.03
CA ASP A 147 3.88 -3.23 13.43
C ASP A 147 4.48 -4.03 12.25
N LEU A 148 4.64 -3.38 11.10
CA LEU A 148 5.23 -3.97 9.88
C LEU A 148 6.69 -3.55 9.69
N ILE A 149 7.09 -2.42 10.26
CA ILE A 149 8.46 -1.92 10.26
C ILE A 149 8.87 -1.71 11.70
N LEU A 150 9.88 -2.44 12.16
CA LEU A 150 10.49 -2.20 13.46
C LEU A 150 11.46 -1.03 13.31
N ALA A 151 11.35 -0.03 14.18
CA ALA A 151 12.41 0.96 14.32
C ALA A 151 13.73 0.22 14.62
N PRO A 152 14.86 0.62 14.02
CA PRO A 152 16.14 0.00 14.34
C PRO A 152 16.35 0.09 15.85
N ALA A 153 16.68 -1.05 16.47
CA ALA A 153 16.96 -1.10 17.89
C ALA A 153 18.05 -0.07 18.19
N THR A 154 17.73 0.93 19.01
CA THR A 154 18.75 1.83 19.55
C THR A 154 19.68 0.96 20.37
N GLU A 155 20.91 0.75 19.91
CA GLU A 155 21.93 0.08 20.70
C GLU A 155 22.03 0.76 22.07
N PRO A 156 22.17 0.01 23.17
CA PRO A 156 22.34 0.60 24.49
C PRO A 156 23.55 1.53 24.43
N THR A 157 23.35 2.80 24.77
CA THR A 157 24.44 3.78 24.86
C THR A 157 25.46 3.24 25.86
N GLU A 158 26.57 2.71 25.37
CA GLU A 158 27.69 2.30 26.21
C GLU A 158 28.10 3.51 27.05
N ALA A 159 27.95 3.36 28.37
CA ALA A 159 28.37 4.36 29.33
C ALA A 159 29.84 4.69 29.08
N ARG A 160 30.11 5.95 28.72
CA ARG A 160 31.46 6.50 28.60
C ARG A 160 32.20 6.23 29.92
N HIS A 161 33.08 5.23 29.91
CA HIS A 161 34.09 5.07 30.95
C HIS A 161 35.06 6.24 30.83
N THR A 162 34.80 7.32 31.56
CA THR A 162 35.82 8.28 31.95
C THR A 162 36.77 7.57 32.91
N SER A 163 37.83 6.97 32.39
CA SER A 163 38.97 6.62 33.23
C SER A 163 40.00 7.74 33.13
N THR A 164 39.91 8.59 34.14
CA THR A 164 40.82 9.65 34.53
C THR A 164 42.27 9.18 34.49
N ARG A 165 43.11 9.88 33.72
CA ARG A 165 44.57 9.85 33.92
C ARG A 165 44.87 10.32 35.35
N LEU A 166 45.60 9.53 36.12
CA LEU A 166 46.37 10.03 37.27
C LEU A 166 47.58 9.11 37.51
N ASN A 167 48.75 9.74 37.35
CA ASN A 167 50.11 9.42 37.81
C ASN A 167 50.84 8.22 37.19
#